data_AF-A0A519M6G2-F1
#
_entry.id   AF-A0A519M6G2-F1
#
_cell.length_a   1.000
_cell.length_b   1.000
_cell.length_c   1.000
_cell.angle_alpha   90.00
_cell.angle_beta   90.00
_cell.angle_gamma   90.00
#
_symmetry.space_group_name_H-M   'P 1'
#
loop_
_entity.id
_entity.type
_entity.pdbx_description
1 polymer ?
#
loop_
_entity_poly.entity_id
_entity_poly.type
_entity_poly.pdbx_seq_one_letter_code
_entity_poly.pdbx_strand_id
1 'polypeptide(L)'
;MKRVLFVLLLALLTGRAYAQKTEQVTIPAGVNYKYSSDSKIQEAKKLIKQDLTDSSSYQLSGASLIIGPALWHRYQHISSISQIKEGHATFHLGSQTLDGKLSQSVADTRTIWAVLRRELAGQPYTIRKATEKELQYYWAVISFDIEEPLLIVDAGQHRYILNIVPKSMQLLWLDEAPPAY
;
A
#
# COMPACT_ATOMS: atom_id res chain seq x y z
N MET A 1 -17.90 11.00 52.61
CA MET A 1 -17.92 9.93 51.57
C MET A 1 -18.18 10.43 50.15
N LYS A 2 -19.19 11.28 49.88
CA LYS A 2 -19.49 11.78 48.52
C LYS A 2 -18.35 12.55 47.82
N ARG A 3 -17.52 13.29 48.57
CA ARG A 3 -16.37 14.05 48.01
C ARG A 3 -15.19 13.16 47.60
N VAL A 4 -14.98 12.02 48.26
CA VAL A 4 -13.90 11.07 47.93
C VAL A 4 -14.24 10.27 46.67
N LEU A 5 -15.53 9.94 46.47
CA LEU A 5 -16.01 9.25 45.29
C LEU A 5 -15.84 10.09 44.01
N PHE A 6 -15.98 11.41 44.11
CA PHE A 6 -15.84 12.33 42.98
C PHE A 6 -14.39 12.49 42.51
N VAL A 7 -13.43 12.45 43.45
CA VAL A 7 -11.99 12.49 43.15
C VAL A 7 -11.51 11.19 42.48
N LEU A 8 -12.04 10.04 42.92
CA LEU A 8 -11.77 8.74 42.29
C LEU A 8 -12.34 8.64 40.87
N LEU A 9 -13.51 9.24 40.60
CA LEU A 9 -14.09 9.29 39.25
C LEU A 9 -13.27 10.17 38.30
N LEU A 10 -12.69 11.27 38.80
CA LEU A 10 -11.84 12.16 38.00
C LEU A 10 -10.50 11.50 37.64
N ALA A 11 -9.95 10.68 38.54
CA ALA A 11 -8.70 9.94 38.31
C ALA A 11 -8.85 8.77 37.30
N LEU A 12 -10.06 8.25 37.10
CA LEU A 12 -10.34 7.21 36.10
C LEU A 12 -10.44 7.76 34.67
N LEU A 13 -10.65 9.07 34.50
CA LEU A 13 -10.74 9.72 33.19
C LEU A 13 -9.38 10.13 32.60
N THR A 14 -8.32 10.19 33.41
CA THR A 14 -6.98 10.62 32.95
C THR A 14 -6.13 9.48 32.36
N GLY A 15 -6.60 8.23 32.40
CA GLY A 15 -5.83 7.05 31.98
C GLY A 15 -5.88 6.66 30.50
N ARG A 16 -6.51 7.47 29.62
CA ARG A 16 -6.63 7.15 28.19
C ARG A 16 -5.96 8.14 27.24
N ALA A 17 -4.95 8.86 27.71
CA ALA A 17 -3.95 9.40 26.79
C ALA A 17 -3.03 8.25 26.35
N TYR A 18 -3.57 7.31 25.55
CA TYR A 18 -2.71 6.53 24.67
C TYR A 18 -2.04 7.57 23.79
N ALA A 19 -0.77 7.86 24.08
CA ALA A 19 0.11 8.50 23.12
C ALA A 19 0.03 7.64 21.87
N GLN A 20 -0.77 8.08 20.89
CA GLN A 20 -0.91 7.43 19.62
C GLN A 20 0.48 7.53 19.00
N LYS A 21 1.27 6.46 19.13
CA LYS A 21 2.58 6.38 18.47
C LYS A 21 2.27 6.32 16.99
N THR A 22 2.21 7.49 16.36
CA THR A 22 2.16 7.62 14.91
C THR A 22 3.39 6.90 14.38
N GLU A 23 3.18 5.85 13.58
CA GLU A 23 4.28 5.19 12.87
C GLU A 23 4.93 6.23 11.95
N GLN A 24 6.12 6.69 12.33
CA GLN A 24 6.89 7.64 11.54
C GLN A 24 7.70 6.90 10.48
N VAL A 25 7.87 7.55 9.33
CA VAL A 25 8.71 7.07 8.25
C VAL A 25 9.91 8.01 8.11
N THR A 26 11.10 7.44 7.96
CA THR A 26 12.27 8.23 7.56
C THR A 26 12.11 8.59 6.08
N ILE A 27 11.81 9.86 5.81
CA ILE A 27 11.64 10.39 4.46
C ILE A 27 13.02 10.72 3.88
N PRO A 28 13.40 10.15 2.72
CA PRO A 28 14.68 10.49 2.08
C PRO A 28 14.75 11.96 1.67
N ALA A 29 15.95 12.53 1.63
CA ALA A 29 16.15 13.91 1.23
C ALA A 29 15.59 14.18 -0.19
N GLY A 30 14.83 15.28 -0.34
CA GLY A 30 14.25 15.68 -1.64
C GLY A 30 12.96 14.97 -2.03
N VAL A 31 12.43 14.07 -1.19
CA VAL A 31 11.13 13.40 -1.41
C VAL A 31 10.01 14.29 -0.88
N ASN A 32 9.02 14.60 -1.72
CA ASN A 32 7.80 15.26 -1.26
C ASN A 32 6.81 14.21 -0.75
N TYR A 33 6.51 14.25 0.55
CA TYR A 33 5.73 13.23 1.24
C TYR A 33 4.60 13.86 2.06
N LYS A 34 3.36 13.44 1.79
CA LYS A 34 2.15 13.91 2.46
C LYS A 34 1.58 12.81 3.35
N TYR A 35 1.66 13.03 4.65
CA TYR A 35 1.08 12.14 5.65
C TYR A 35 -0.45 12.17 5.63
N SER A 36 -1.04 11.01 5.87
CA SER A 36 -2.46 10.84 6.19
C SER A 36 -2.65 10.79 7.70
N SER A 37 -3.90 10.94 8.15
CA SER A 37 -4.21 10.68 9.56
C SER A 37 -3.99 9.20 9.91
N ASP A 38 -3.63 8.91 11.16
CA ASP A 38 -3.51 7.53 11.64
C ASP A 38 -4.80 6.73 11.41
N SER A 39 -5.97 7.36 11.54
CA SER A 39 -7.25 6.73 11.22
C SER A 39 -7.35 6.25 9.76
N LYS A 40 -6.85 7.04 8.81
CA LYS A 40 -6.82 6.69 7.39
C LYS A 40 -5.83 5.56 7.10
N ILE A 41 -4.68 5.55 7.77
CA ILE A 41 -3.73 4.43 7.69
C ILE A 41 -4.35 3.14 8.22
N GLN A 42 -5.03 3.18 9.37
CA GLN A 42 -5.68 1.99 9.93
C GLN A 42 -6.86 1.51 9.07
N GLU A 43 -7.63 2.42 8.49
CA GLU A 43 -8.67 2.12 7.51
C GLU A 43 -8.08 1.36 6.31
N ALA A 44 -7.00 1.86 5.72
CA ALA A 44 -6.32 1.20 4.61
C ALA A 44 -5.74 -0.17 5.00
N LYS A 45 -5.06 -0.30 6.15
CA LYS A 45 -4.56 -1.58 6.67
C LYS A 45 -5.69 -2.61 6.81
N LYS A 46 -6.85 -2.19 7.33
CA LYS A 46 -8.03 -3.05 7.48
C LYS A 46 -8.57 -3.50 6.13
N LEU A 47 -8.73 -2.58 5.17
CA LEU A 47 -9.23 -2.88 3.83
C LEU A 47 -8.30 -3.85 3.09
N ILE A 48 -6.99 -3.62 3.12
CA ILE A 48 -5.99 -4.56 2.56
C ILE A 48 -6.18 -5.95 3.17
N LYS A 49 -6.23 -6.04 4.51
CA LYS A 49 -6.39 -7.33 5.19
C LYS A 49 -7.67 -8.06 4.76
N GLN A 50 -8.77 -7.34 4.63
CA GLN A 50 -10.06 -7.88 4.20
C GLN A 50 -10.03 -8.35 2.74
N ASP A 51 -9.50 -7.54 1.83
CA ASP A 51 -9.40 -7.85 0.41
C ASP A 51 -8.31 -8.89 0.09
N LEU A 52 -7.42 -9.21 1.02
CA LEU A 52 -6.47 -10.33 0.90
C LEU A 52 -7.07 -11.68 1.31
N THR A 53 -8.19 -11.72 2.03
CA THR A 53 -8.87 -12.97 2.41
C THR A 53 -9.53 -13.66 1.21
N ASP A 54 -9.89 -14.95 1.34
CA ASP A 54 -10.59 -15.72 0.30
C ASP A 54 -11.94 -15.09 -0.11
N SER A 55 -12.62 -14.42 0.82
CA SER A 55 -13.89 -13.71 0.63
C SER A 55 -13.74 -12.23 0.24
N SER A 56 -12.73 -11.90 -0.58
CA SER A 56 -12.46 -10.52 -1.01
C SER A 56 -13.66 -9.86 -1.68
N SER A 57 -14.00 -8.66 -1.21
CA SER A 57 -14.97 -7.77 -1.84
C SER A 57 -14.40 -6.95 -2.99
N TYR A 58 -13.07 -6.95 -3.17
CA TYR A 58 -12.35 -6.13 -4.16
C TYR A 58 -12.67 -4.64 -4.01
N GLN A 59 -12.79 -4.15 -2.77
CA GLN A 59 -13.03 -2.75 -2.46
C GLN A 59 -11.85 -1.86 -2.87
N LEU A 60 -10.63 -2.39 -2.85
CA LEU A 60 -9.43 -1.70 -3.32
C LEU A 60 -9.39 -1.56 -4.85
N SER A 61 -10.23 -2.27 -5.61
CA SER A 61 -10.15 -2.28 -7.07
C SER A 61 -10.78 -1.03 -7.68
N GLY A 62 -9.93 -0.13 -8.20
CA GLY A 62 -10.33 1.01 -9.01
C GLY A 62 -10.28 0.75 -10.52
N ALA A 63 -10.83 1.69 -11.29
CA ALA A 63 -10.75 1.67 -12.74
C ALA A 63 -9.33 1.97 -13.26
N SER A 64 -8.50 2.66 -12.47
CA SER A 64 -7.12 2.95 -12.82
C SER A 64 -6.21 2.32 -11.78
N LEU A 65 -5.32 1.43 -12.20
CA LEU A 65 -4.24 0.88 -11.38
C LEU A 65 -2.95 0.85 -12.19
N ILE A 66 -1.91 1.50 -11.68
CA ILE A 66 -0.56 1.42 -12.24
C ILE A 66 0.16 0.22 -11.60
N ILE A 67 0.70 -0.66 -12.44
CA ILE A 67 1.60 -1.74 -12.05
C ILE A 67 3.02 -1.25 -12.31
N GLY A 68 3.79 -1.09 -11.23
CA GLY A 68 5.17 -0.64 -11.32
C GLY A 68 6.09 -1.67 -11.98
N PRO A 69 7.30 -1.24 -12.36
CA PRO A 69 8.16 -2.01 -13.27
C PRO A 69 8.68 -3.31 -12.66
N ALA A 70 8.99 -3.32 -11.36
CA ALA A 70 9.54 -4.53 -10.71
C ALA A 70 8.49 -5.65 -10.65
N LEU A 71 7.26 -5.32 -10.26
CA LEU A 71 6.16 -6.29 -10.25
C LEU A 71 5.76 -6.70 -11.66
N TRP A 72 5.69 -5.75 -12.60
CA TRP A 72 5.34 -6.05 -13.98
C TRP A 72 6.30 -7.03 -14.62
N HIS A 73 7.61 -6.93 -14.35
CA HIS A 73 8.61 -7.87 -14.83
C HIS A 73 8.26 -9.33 -14.52
N ARG A 74 7.69 -9.59 -13.33
CA ARG A 74 7.18 -10.92 -12.91
C ARG A 74 5.80 -11.23 -13.49
N TYR A 75 4.90 -10.26 -13.48
CA TYR A 75 3.48 -10.47 -13.75
C TYR A 75 3.13 -10.55 -15.24
N GLN A 76 3.94 -9.96 -16.12
CA GLN A 76 3.66 -9.83 -17.55
C GLN A 76 3.45 -11.16 -18.29
N HIS A 77 3.99 -12.26 -17.76
CA HIS A 77 3.89 -13.60 -18.37
C HIS A 77 2.79 -14.47 -17.74
N ILE A 78 2.07 -13.97 -16.74
CA ILE A 78 0.97 -14.72 -16.11
C ILE A 78 -0.23 -14.71 -17.05
N SER A 79 -0.77 -15.89 -17.39
CA SER A 79 -1.81 -16.04 -18.43
C SER A 79 -3.04 -15.16 -18.24
N SER A 80 -3.46 -14.89 -16.99
CA SER A 80 -4.61 -14.00 -16.73
C SER A 80 -4.27 -12.52 -16.89
N ILE A 81 -3.01 -12.14 -16.69
CA ILE A 81 -2.52 -10.76 -16.80
C ILE A 81 -2.12 -10.44 -18.24
N SER A 82 -1.49 -11.37 -18.95
CA SER A 82 -1.05 -11.18 -20.35
C SER A 82 -2.23 -10.95 -21.32
N GLN A 83 -3.46 -11.26 -20.90
CA GLN A 83 -4.68 -11.01 -21.66
C GLN A 83 -5.18 -9.56 -21.55
N ILE A 84 -4.67 -8.78 -20.60
CA ILE A 84 -4.98 -7.35 -20.45
C ILE A 84 -4.26 -6.61 -21.58
N LYS A 85 -4.97 -6.28 -22.66
CA LYS A 85 -4.36 -5.76 -23.90
C LYS A 85 -3.89 -4.31 -23.79
N GLU A 86 -4.65 -3.46 -23.12
CA GLU A 86 -4.42 -2.01 -23.12
C GLU A 86 -3.51 -1.54 -21.97
N GLY A 87 -3.05 -0.29 -22.05
CA GLY A 87 -2.33 0.39 -20.99
C GLY A 87 -0.88 -0.06 -20.80
N HIS A 88 -0.06 0.01 -21.84
CA HIS A 88 1.40 -0.04 -21.64
C HIS A 88 1.86 1.20 -20.90
N ALA A 89 2.77 1.04 -19.92
CA ALA A 89 3.40 2.14 -19.21
C ALA A 89 4.92 2.01 -19.34
N THR A 90 5.60 3.14 -19.52
CA THR A 90 7.05 3.22 -19.67
C THR A 90 7.61 4.07 -18.54
N PHE A 91 8.60 3.53 -17.82
CA PHE A 91 9.27 4.19 -16.70
C PHE A 91 10.71 4.51 -17.07
N HIS A 92 11.09 5.78 -16.97
CA HIS A 92 12.44 6.25 -17.28
C HIS A 92 13.24 6.46 -15.99
N LEU A 93 14.18 5.56 -15.71
CA LEU A 93 15.06 5.61 -14.55
C LEU A 93 16.48 5.92 -15.01
N GLY A 94 16.83 7.21 -15.00
CA GLY A 94 18.09 7.69 -15.58
C GLY A 94 18.15 7.37 -17.07
N SER A 95 19.12 6.55 -17.49
CA SER A 95 19.25 6.07 -18.88
C SER A 95 18.50 4.77 -19.17
N GLN A 96 17.88 4.16 -18.16
CA GLN A 96 17.15 2.91 -18.31
C GLN A 96 15.67 3.16 -18.59
N THR A 97 15.09 2.32 -19.44
CA THR A 97 13.67 2.27 -19.70
C THR A 97 13.14 0.94 -19.19
N LEU A 98 12.16 1.00 -18.30
CA LEU A 98 11.50 -0.18 -17.73
C LEU A 98 10.03 -0.19 -18.16
N ASP A 99 9.53 -1.39 -18.45
CA ASP A 99 8.12 -1.59 -18.76
C ASP A 99 7.30 -1.72 -17.47
N GLY A 100 6.09 -1.19 -17.51
CA GLY A 100 5.03 -1.55 -16.58
C GLY A 100 3.67 -1.54 -17.27
N LYS A 101 2.61 -1.42 -16.48
CA LYS A 101 1.24 -1.56 -16.96
C LYS A 101 0.31 -0.56 -16.29
N LEU A 102 -0.70 -0.13 -17.03
CA LEU A 102 -1.84 0.63 -16.56
C LEU A 102 -3.10 -0.20 -16.81
N SER A 103 -3.71 -0.71 -15.75
CA SER A 103 -5.07 -1.21 -15.79
C SER A 103 -6.04 -0.04 -15.95
N GLN A 104 -6.99 -0.16 -16.87
CA GLN A 104 -8.01 0.85 -17.17
C GLN A 104 -9.44 0.37 -16.87
N SER A 105 -9.58 -0.79 -16.22
CA SER A 105 -10.87 -1.32 -15.80
C SER A 105 -10.82 -1.94 -14.41
N VAL A 106 -11.96 -1.91 -13.71
CA VAL A 106 -12.10 -2.59 -12.42
C VAL A 106 -11.88 -4.10 -12.57
N ALA A 107 -12.28 -4.69 -13.70
CA ALA A 107 -12.10 -6.13 -13.96
C ALA A 107 -10.63 -6.53 -14.08
N ASP A 108 -9.82 -5.71 -14.75
CA ASP A 108 -8.38 -5.93 -14.90
C ASP A 108 -7.68 -5.75 -13.55
N THR A 109 -8.02 -4.70 -12.81
CA THR A 109 -7.51 -4.47 -11.45
C THR A 109 -7.83 -5.64 -10.52
N ARG A 110 -9.05 -6.19 -10.60
CA ARG A 110 -9.43 -7.41 -9.86
C ARG A 110 -8.60 -8.61 -10.26
N THR A 111 -8.30 -8.76 -11.55
CA THR A 111 -7.48 -9.86 -12.07
C THR A 111 -6.05 -9.77 -11.53
N ILE A 112 -5.46 -8.59 -11.53
CA ILE A 112 -4.12 -8.33 -10.98
C ILE A 112 -4.11 -8.58 -9.46
N TRP A 113 -5.11 -8.06 -8.75
CA TRP A 113 -5.26 -8.26 -7.31
C TRP A 113 -5.43 -9.74 -6.94
N ALA A 114 -6.19 -10.50 -7.74
CA ALA A 114 -6.39 -11.93 -7.54
C ALA A 114 -5.09 -12.74 -7.67
N VAL A 115 -4.16 -12.30 -8.54
CA VAL A 115 -2.83 -12.92 -8.63
C VAL A 115 -2.04 -12.68 -7.34
N LEU A 116 -1.97 -11.43 -6.86
CA LEU A 116 -1.29 -11.11 -5.60
C LEU A 116 -1.88 -11.89 -4.42
N ARG A 117 -3.22 -11.96 -4.32
CA ARG A 117 -3.91 -12.76 -3.30
C ARG A 117 -3.50 -14.22 -3.33
N ARG A 118 -3.40 -14.81 -4.52
CA ARG A 118 -2.98 -16.21 -4.68
C ARG A 118 -1.53 -16.42 -4.27
N GLU A 119 -0.63 -15.49 -4.59
CA GLU A 119 0.77 -15.56 -4.14
C GLU A 119 0.87 -15.52 -2.61
N LEU A 120 0.06 -14.67 -1.96
CA LEU A 120 0.03 -14.53 -0.51
C LEU A 120 -0.79 -15.60 0.23
N ALA A 121 -1.55 -16.43 -0.49
CA ALA A 121 -2.43 -17.41 0.11
C ALA A 121 -1.65 -18.43 0.96
N GLY A 122 -2.00 -18.54 2.24
CA GLY A 122 -1.32 -19.44 3.18
C GLY A 122 0.07 -18.97 3.64
N GLN A 123 0.54 -17.80 3.21
CA GLN A 123 1.82 -17.24 3.62
C GLN A 123 1.63 -16.19 4.74
N PRO A 124 2.54 -16.14 5.74
CA PRO A 124 2.52 -15.06 6.72
C PRO A 124 2.94 -13.75 6.04
N TYR A 125 2.24 -12.67 6.36
CA TYR A 125 2.62 -11.33 5.93
C TYR A 125 2.32 -10.30 7.01
N THR A 126 2.98 -9.14 6.92
CA THR A 126 2.67 -7.96 7.74
C THR A 126 2.28 -6.79 6.85
N ILE A 127 1.50 -5.85 7.39
CA ILE A 127 1.15 -4.60 6.71
C ILE A 127 1.74 -3.45 7.50
N ARG A 128 2.76 -2.79 6.94
CA ARG A 128 3.55 -1.75 7.60
C ARG A 128 3.75 -0.55 6.69
N LYS A 129 4.23 0.57 7.24
CA LYS A 129 4.72 1.66 6.39
C LYS A 129 6.02 1.26 5.69
N ALA A 130 6.31 1.95 4.59
CA ALA A 130 7.56 1.77 3.85
C ALA A 130 8.77 2.15 4.70
N THR A 131 9.87 1.43 4.51
CA THR A 131 11.20 1.84 4.98
C THR A 131 11.78 2.95 4.10
N GLU A 132 12.85 3.58 4.55
CA GLU A 132 13.54 4.62 3.76
C GLU A 132 13.99 4.10 2.39
N LYS A 133 14.61 2.91 2.32
CA LYS A 133 15.06 2.30 1.04
C LYS A 133 13.88 2.02 0.10
N GLU A 134 12.76 1.54 0.63
CA GLU A 134 11.55 1.30 -0.16
C GLU A 134 10.93 2.61 -0.67
N LEU A 135 10.97 3.68 0.14
CA LEU A 135 10.56 5.01 -0.30
C LEU A 135 11.50 5.59 -1.37
N GLN A 136 12.81 5.41 -1.25
CA GLN A 136 13.78 5.86 -2.26
C GLN A 136 13.50 5.22 -3.61
N TYR A 137 13.27 3.90 -3.62
CA TYR A 137 12.86 3.19 -4.82
C TYR A 137 11.54 3.74 -5.38
N TYR A 138 10.51 3.80 -4.54
CA TYR A 138 9.18 4.24 -4.97
C TYR A 138 9.21 5.67 -5.54
N TRP A 139 9.94 6.58 -4.90
CA TRP A 139 10.14 7.94 -5.38
C TRP A 139 10.85 8.00 -6.73
N ALA A 140 11.80 7.09 -6.99
CA ALA A 140 12.53 7.05 -8.25
C ALA A 140 11.68 6.57 -9.44
N VAL A 141 10.57 5.86 -9.20
CA VAL A 141 9.74 5.27 -10.26
C VAL A 141 8.42 6.02 -10.52
N ILE A 142 8.02 6.95 -9.65
CA ILE A 142 6.78 7.72 -9.82
C ILE A 142 7.01 9.11 -10.41
N SER A 143 5.94 9.70 -10.94
CA SER A 143 5.93 11.05 -11.53
C SER A 143 5.05 12.05 -10.74
N PHE A 144 4.70 11.72 -9.50
CA PHE A 144 3.80 12.48 -8.64
C PHE A 144 4.25 12.47 -7.17
N ASP A 145 3.73 13.40 -6.36
CA ASP A 145 4.02 13.46 -4.92
C ASP A 145 3.57 12.18 -4.20
N ILE A 146 4.32 11.72 -3.20
CA ILE A 146 3.89 10.60 -2.39
C ILE A 146 2.82 11.08 -1.42
N GLU A 147 1.59 10.59 -1.58
CA GLU A 147 0.50 10.79 -0.64
C GLU A 147 0.13 9.46 0.03
N GLU A 148 0.05 9.46 1.36
CA GLU A 148 -0.44 8.31 2.12
C GLU A 148 -1.97 8.13 1.92
N PRO A 149 -2.52 6.89 1.99
CA PRO A 149 -1.86 5.68 2.47
C PRO A 149 -0.87 5.05 1.46
N LEU A 150 0.38 4.93 1.89
CA LEU A 150 1.41 4.13 1.23
C LEU A 150 1.84 3.03 2.20
N LEU A 151 1.54 1.78 1.87
CA LEU A 151 1.73 0.63 2.74
C LEU A 151 2.50 -0.47 2.01
N ILE A 152 3.29 -1.22 2.78
CA ILE A 152 3.98 -2.41 2.32
C ILE A 152 3.26 -3.63 2.86
N VAL A 153 2.90 -4.55 1.97
CA VAL A 153 2.57 -5.93 2.33
C VAL A 153 3.86 -6.74 2.26
N ASP A 154 4.42 -7.02 3.43
CA ASP A 154 5.71 -7.69 3.59
C ASP A 154 5.50 -9.18 3.88
N ALA A 155 5.81 -10.02 2.90
CA ALA A 155 5.72 -11.48 2.96
C ALA A 155 7.13 -12.13 2.94
N GLY A 156 8.14 -11.43 3.46
CA GLY A 156 9.53 -11.90 3.48
C GLY A 156 10.22 -11.74 2.13
N GLN A 157 10.08 -12.71 1.22
CA GLN A 157 10.73 -12.65 -0.09
C GLN A 157 10.12 -11.58 -1.01
N HIS A 158 8.82 -11.31 -0.84
CA HIS A 158 8.10 -10.30 -1.61
C HIS A 158 7.63 -9.18 -0.69
N ARG A 159 7.84 -7.94 -1.13
CA ARG A 159 7.42 -6.73 -0.42
C ARG A 159 6.64 -5.86 -1.38
N TYR A 160 5.33 -5.98 -1.34
CA TYR A 160 4.46 -5.28 -2.28
C TYR A 160 4.21 -3.85 -1.81
N ILE A 161 4.45 -2.88 -2.68
CA ILE A 161 4.19 -1.46 -2.46
C ILE A 161 2.77 -1.16 -2.92
N LEU A 162 1.92 -0.69 -2.00
CA LEU A 162 0.54 -0.31 -2.27
C LEU A 162 0.38 1.19 -1.98
N ASN A 163 0.16 2.00 -3.03
CA ASN A 163 -0.28 3.39 -2.88
C ASN A 163 -1.78 3.48 -3.13
N ILE A 164 -2.51 4.01 -2.15
CA ILE A 164 -3.97 4.03 -2.12
C ILE A 164 -4.44 5.48 -2.18
N VAL A 165 -5.43 5.77 -3.02
CA VAL A 165 -6.03 7.10 -3.11
C VAL A 165 -6.79 7.42 -1.82
N PRO A 166 -6.40 8.44 -1.02
CA PRO A 166 -7.00 8.66 0.31
C PRO A 166 -8.50 8.97 0.29
N LYS A 167 -9.03 9.50 -0.82
CA LYS A 167 -10.46 9.82 -0.97
C LYS A 167 -11.32 8.59 -1.27
N SER A 168 -10.91 7.75 -2.21
CA SER A 168 -11.72 6.61 -2.68
C SER A 168 -11.33 5.27 -2.05
N MET A 169 -10.17 5.20 -1.37
CA MET A 169 -9.57 3.96 -0.89
C MET A 169 -9.29 2.92 -1.98
N GLN A 170 -9.22 3.35 -3.23
CA GLN A 170 -8.83 2.48 -4.35
C GLN A 170 -7.32 2.48 -4.53
N LEU A 171 -6.79 1.35 -4.98
CA LEU A 171 -5.37 1.17 -5.25
C LEU A 171 -4.99 1.97 -6.50
N LEU A 172 -4.10 2.96 -6.33
CA LEU A 172 -3.53 3.75 -7.41
C LEU A 172 -2.33 3.04 -8.04
N TRP A 173 -1.48 2.49 -7.17
CA TRP A 173 -0.21 1.88 -7.56
C TRP A 173 0.00 0.57 -6.83
N LEU A 174 0.44 -0.44 -7.58
CA LEU A 174 0.90 -1.72 -7.07
C LEU A 174 2.26 -2.06 -7.67
N ASP A 175 3.25 -2.32 -6.84
CA ASP A 175 4.57 -2.75 -7.30
C ASP A 175 5.24 -3.65 -6.27
N GLU A 176 6.45 -4.07 -6.56
CA GLU A 176 7.31 -4.85 -5.68
C GLU A 176 8.55 -4.03 -5.35
N ALA A 177 8.86 -3.89 -4.06
CA ALA A 177 10.12 -3.30 -3.65
C ALA A 177 11.26 -4.24 -4.07
N PRO A 178 12.33 -3.73 -4.71
CA PRO A 178 13.46 -4.54 -5.11
C PRO A 178 14.10 -5.22 -3.89
N PRO A 179 14.75 -6.39 -4.08
CA PRO A 179 15.47 -7.06 -3.00
C PRO A 179 16.42 -6.08 -2.30
N ALA A 180 16.45 -6.13 -0.97
CA ALA A 180 17.41 -5.35 -0.21
C ALA A 180 18.80 -5.95 -0.47
N TYR A 181 19.63 -5.25 -1.24
CA TYR A 181 21.07 -5.49 -1.32
C TYR A 181 21.74 -5.09 0.01
#